data_AF-A0AAD6HEQ8-F1
#
_entry.id   AF-A0AAD6HEQ8-F1
#
_cell.length_a   1.000
_cell.length_b   1.000
_cell.length_c   1.000
_cell.angle_alpha   90.00
_cell.angle_beta   90.00
_cell.angle_gamma   90.00
#
_symmetry.space_group_name_H-M   'P 1'
#
loop_
_entity.id
_entity.type
_entity.pdbx_description
1 polymer ?
#
loop_
_entity_poly.entity_id
_entity_poly.type
_entity_poly.pdbx_seq_one_letter_code
_entity_poly.pdbx_strand_id
1 'polypeptide(L)'
;MSKTDQPEGATRQLCDWISHLSLTDIPDEKLTRAKYLILDGLACALIGAHLPWSDAAVTGVLSMESEGKCGVIGWEKRTSPLAAGLLNSTFIQGFELDDYHSKAPIHSNSIVLPTLLAVFEQGHDISQHTTNSQTGADFLLASVVGYETGPRVGLGIYGFEVLSRGWHSGAIFGPAASAAAATKFLQLPTDMIENAIGIACTQACGLMSAQYESTVKRMQHGFATRNGLFAAFMASNGYKGIKQVLERPYGGYLNTFSLGNGRTPQYMPEKVVEELGVSWELDSIVVKPYASMAATHATIDGLIALQAKYPREMAAVDRIRQIKVEMSEALFKKGGWDPKRPITATGAQMAVAYAAAMQLLEKSVQAAQFAPDQLERDDVWILMDKIQCVHNPAFDIDENIWQQNVSVEVYLDEEDQKQDICTTLTEYVASPRGIGVPLSNEEIFNKWRSLTTGIISEERQKAIEIMILDLENVKDMRQVCGLLYERTKNVFDAA
;
A
#
# COMPACT_ATOMS: atom_id res chain seq x y z
N MET A 1 -36.50 -16.76 18.60
CA MET A 1 -36.47 -15.33 18.24
C MET A 1 -36.00 -14.56 19.47
N SER A 2 -34.71 -14.27 19.56
CA SER A 2 -34.08 -13.65 20.73
C SER A 2 -33.60 -12.24 20.39
N LYS A 3 -33.87 -11.30 21.31
CA LYS A 3 -33.40 -9.90 21.44
C LYS A 3 -32.02 -9.58 20.81
N THR A 4 -31.89 -9.54 19.49
CA THR A 4 -30.64 -9.19 18.79
C THR A 4 -30.80 -8.12 17.71
N ASP A 5 -32.01 -7.58 17.53
CA ASP A 5 -32.31 -6.50 16.58
C ASP A 5 -32.33 -5.13 17.28
N GLN A 6 -31.26 -4.79 18.02
CA GLN A 6 -31.00 -3.40 18.44
C GLN A 6 -29.75 -2.86 17.73
N PRO A 7 -29.74 -1.58 17.32
CA PRO A 7 -28.67 -0.93 16.52
C PRO A 7 -27.34 -0.69 17.28
N GLU A 8 -26.99 -1.54 18.24
CA GLU A 8 -26.03 -1.16 19.30
C GLU A 8 -24.58 -1.65 19.07
N GLY A 9 -24.32 -2.52 18.10
CA GLY A 9 -22.98 -3.07 17.84
C GLY A 9 -22.11 -2.21 16.90
N ALA A 10 -20.78 -2.26 17.09
CA ALA A 10 -19.82 -1.52 16.26
C ALA A 10 -19.94 -1.86 14.76
N THR A 11 -20.17 -3.14 14.41
CA THR A 11 -20.40 -3.52 13.00
C THR A 11 -21.63 -2.81 12.45
N ARG A 12 -22.75 -2.78 13.19
CA ARG A 12 -24.00 -2.21 12.73
C ARG A 12 -23.89 -0.70 12.52
N GLN A 13 -23.31 0.00 13.50
CA GLN A 13 -23.07 1.44 13.44
C GLN A 13 -22.19 1.84 12.24
N LEU A 14 -21.11 1.07 11.98
CA LEU A 14 -20.29 1.27 10.79
C LEU A 14 -21.10 1.07 9.50
N CYS A 15 -21.90 0.00 9.41
CA CYS A 15 -22.71 -0.27 8.23
C CYS A 15 -23.76 0.82 7.99
N ASP A 16 -24.37 1.34 9.06
CA ASP A 16 -25.33 2.44 8.99
C ASP A 16 -24.65 3.72 8.48
N TRP A 17 -23.47 4.06 9.00
CA TRP A 17 -22.69 5.19 8.50
C TRP A 17 -22.34 5.02 7.02
N ILE A 18 -21.85 3.85 6.61
CA ILE A 18 -21.54 3.55 5.19
C ILE A 18 -22.78 3.76 4.32
N SER A 19 -23.94 3.21 4.71
CA SER A 19 -25.16 3.29 3.92
C SER A 19 -25.59 4.75 3.69
N HIS A 20 -25.51 5.59 4.72
CA HIS A 20 -26.09 6.94 4.71
C HIS A 20 -25.11 8.05 4.33
N LEU A 21 -23.80 7.81 4.37
CA LEU A 21 -22.79 8.82 4.03
C LEU A 21 -23.00 9.36 2.60
N SER A 22 -22.95 10.67 2.42
CA SER A 22 -23.00 11.34 1.12
C SER A 22 -21.73 12.14 0.88
N LEU A 23 -21.47 12.53 -0.38
CA LEU A 23 -20.32 13.39 -0.70
C LEU A 23 -20.35 14.73 0.05
N THR A 24 -21.53 15.29 0.29
CA THR A 24 -21.69 16.57 0.98
C THR A 24 -21.35 16.50 2.47
N ASP A 25 -21.25 15.30 3.03
CA ASP A 25 -20.82 15.09 4.43
C ASP A 25 -19.29 15.06 4.57
N ILE A 26 -18.55 15.01 3.45
CA ILE A 26 -17.10 14.87 3.43
C ILE A 26 -16.47 16.25 3.18
N PRO A 27 -15.55 16.72 4.03
CA PRO A 27 -14.85 17.97 3.77
C PRO A 27 -14.06 17.94 2.45
N ASP A 28 -14.06 19.05 1.70
CA ASP A 28 -13.42 19.16 0.38
C ASP A 28 -11.93 18.78 0.38
N GLU A 29 -11.23 19.06 1.47
CA GLU A 29 -9.83 18.67 1.67
C GLU A 29 -9.63 17.15 1.68
N LYS A 30 -10.60 16.38 2.21
CA LYS A 30 -10.54 14.91 2.24
C LYS A 30 -10.85 14.34 0.87
N LEU A 31 -11.83 14.91 0.16
CA LEU A 31 -12.11 14.58 -1.23
C LEU A 31 -10.91 14.86 -2.12
N THR A 32 -10.25 16.00 -1.93
CA THR A 32 -9.02 16.36 -2.62
C THR A 32 -7.94 15.33 -2.34
N ARG A 33 -7.65 15.03 -1.07
CA ARG A 33 -6.63 14.04 -0.68
C ARG A 33 -6.92 12.66 -1.27
N ALA A 34 -8.19 12.22 -1.26
CA ALA A 34 -8.60 10.95 -1.86
C ALA A 34 -8.24 10.87 -3.35
N LYS A 35 -8.44 11.93 -4.13
CA LYS A 35 -8.08 11.98 -5.56
C LYS A 35 -6.57 11.80 -5.78
N TYR A 36 -5.73 12.42 -4.95
CA TYR A 36 -4.29 12.23 -5.03
C TYR A 36 -3.85 10.82 -4.60
N LEU A 37 -4.47 10.23 -3.58
CA LEU A 37 -4.23 8.84 -3.22
C LEU A 37 -4.59 7.91 -4.38
N ILE A 38 -5.77 8.08 -5.01
CA ILE A 38 -6.19 7.32 -6.20
C ILE A 38 -5.12 7.43 -7.30
N LEU A 39 -4.62 8.64 -7.58
CA LEU A 39 -3.58 8.87 -8.57
C LEU A 39 -2.29 8.10 -8.26
N ASP A 40 -1.85 8.07 -7.00
CA ASP A 40 -0.68 7.29 -6.57
C ASP A 40 -0.83 5.78 -6.85
N GLY A 41 -1.98 5.19 -6.51
CA GLY A 41 -2.20 3.77 -6.77
C GLY A 41 -2.35 3.46 -8.25
N LEU A 42 -2.90 4.37 -9.05
CA LEU A 42 -2.89 4.21 -10.51
C LEU A 42 -1.47 4.20 -11.07
N ALA A 43 -0.57 5.08 -10.59
CA ALA A 43 0.85 5.01 -10.98
C ALA A 43 1.44 3.65 -10.62
N CYS A 44 1.24 3.19 -9.39
CA CYS A 44 1.74 1.89 -8.92
C CYS A 44 1.17 0.73 -9.76
N ALA A 45 -0.11 0.76 -10.14
CA ALA A 45 -0.72 -0.25 -11.00
C ALA A 45 -0.09 -0.28 -12.41
N LEU A 46 0.11 0.88 -13.02
CA LEU A 46 0.62 1.00 -14.39
C LEU A 46 2.07 0.54 -14.51
N ILE A 47 2.93 0.93 -13.56
CA ILE A 47 4.33 0.44 -13.50
C ILE A 47 4.41 -1.02 -13.07
N GLY A 48 3.41 -1.47 -12.29
CA GLY A 48 3.31 -2.81 -11.75
C GLY A 48 2.87 -3.88 -12.76
N ALA A 49 2.30 -3.47 -13.90
CA ALA A 49 1.53 -4.36 -14.76
C ALA A 49 2.36 -5.47 -15.43
N HIS A 50 3.57 -5.17 -15.93
CA HIS A 50 4.40 -6.11 -16.73
C HIS A 50 5.69 -6.53 -16.03
N LEU A 51 5.64 -6.69 -14.71
CA LEU A 51 6.77 -7.20 -13.96
C LEU A 51 6.85 -8.72 -14.05
N PRO A 52 8.02 -9.34 -13.86
CA PRO A 52 8.15 -10.80 -13.99
C PRO A 52 7.15 -11.58 -13.12
N TRP A 53 6.87 -11.09 -11.91
CA TRP A 53 5.86 -11.68 -11.02
C TRP A 53 4.42 -11.36 -11.43
N SER A 54 4.18 -10.21 -12.07
CA SER A 54 2.87 -9.81 -12.58
C SER A 54 2.50 -10.64 -13.80
N ASP A 55 3.45 -10.86 -14.71
CA ASP A 55 3.29 -11.76 -15.87
C ASP A 55 2.95 -13.19 -15.44
N ALA A 56 3.66 -13.70 -14.43
CA ALA A 56 3.39 -15.00 -13.84
C ALA A 56 1.99 -15.07 -13.21
N ALA A 57 1.59 -14.04 -12.46
CA ALA A 57 0.27 -13.95 -11.86
C ALA A 57 -0.85 -13.93 -12.92
N VAL A 58 -0.71 -13.10 -13.96
CA VAL A 58 -1.66 -13.01 -15.07
C VAL A 58 -1.76 -14.34 -15.81
N THR A 59 -0.63 -14.97 -16.12
CA THR A 59 -0.61 -16.28 -16.77
C THR A 59 -1.33 -17.33 -15.94
N GLY A 60 -1.04 -17.40 -14.63
CA GLY A 60 -1.66 -18.35 -13.72
C GLY A 60 -3.16 -18.14 -13.59
N VAL A 61 -3.60 -16.90 -13.30
CA VAL A 61 -5.02 -16.57 -13.10
C VAL A 61 -5.83 -16.78 -14.36
N LEU A 62 -5.37 -16.26 -15.51
CA LEU A 62 -6.11 -16.35 -16.77
C LEU A 62 -6.09 -17.76 -17.40
N SER A 63 -5.28 -18.69 -16.88
CA SER A 63 -5.37 -20.11 -17.27
C SER A 63 -6.59 -20.82 -16.68
N MET A 64 -7.17 -20.26 -15.62
CA MET A 64 -8.33 -20.83 -14.91
C MET A 64 -9.61 -20.00 -15.08
N GLU A 65 -9.46 -18.70 -15.29
CA GLU A 65 -10.58 -17.74 -15.38
C GLU A 65 -10.95 -17.44 -16.83
N SER A 66 -12.24 -17.37 -17.12
CA SER A 66 -12.74 -17.03 -18.46
C SER A 66 -12.65 -15.53 -18.75
N GLU A 67 -12.90 -15.18 -20.01
CA GLU A 67 -13.17 -13.79 -20.40
C GLU A 67 -14.38 -13.24 -19.64
N GLY A 68 -14.35 -11.95 -19.34
CA GLY A 68 -15.38 -11.25 -18.58
C GLY A 68 -15.40 -9.76 -18.88
N LYS A 69 -16.04 -8.97 -18.01
CA LYS A 69 -16.24 -7.54 -18.23
C LYS A 69 -15.14 -6.66 -17.67
N CYS A 70 -14.41 -7.11 -16.66
CA CYS A 70 -13.50 -6.25 -15.91
C CYS A 70 -12.09 -6.25 -16.51
N GLY A 71 -11.50 -5.08 -16.69
CA GLY A 71 -10.20 -4.90 -17.32
C GLY A 71 -9.02 -5.23 -16.40
N VAL A 72 -7.97 -5.77 -17.01
CA VAL A 72 -6.67 -5.96 -16.37
C VAL A 72 -5.77 -4.78 -16.77
N ILE A 73 -5.39 -3.95 -15.80
CA ILE A 73 -4.64 -2.68 -16.00
C ILE A 73 -3.37 -2.95 -16.78
N GLY A 74 -3.21 -2.28 -17.92
CA GLY A 74 -2.03 -2.41 -18.77
C GLY A 74 -1.95 -3.68 -19.62
N TRP A 75 -2.98 -4.52 -19.70
CA TRP A 75 -2.88 -5.83 -20.37
C TRP A 75 -3.75 -6.02 -21.61
N GLU A 76 -4.64 -5.07 -21.94
CA GLU A 76 -5.64 -5.21 -23.03
C GLU A 76 -6.48 -6.49 -22.92
N LYS A 77 -6.65 -6.98 -21.69
CA LYS A 77 -7.41 -8.18 -21.37
C LYS A 77 -8.55 -7.86 -20.42
N ARG A 78 -9.59 -8.68 -20.49
CA ARG A 78 -10.72 -8.64 -19.58
C ARG A 78 -11.00 -10.02 -19.00
N THR A 79 -11.48 -10.06 -17.77
CA THR A 79 -11.78 -11.30 -17.05
C THR A 79 -12.90 -11.09 -16.03
N SER A 80 -13.15 -12.06 -15.15
CA SER A 80 -14.11 -11.96 -14.07
C SER A 80 -13.73 -10.82 -13.10
N PRO A 81 -14.70 -10.19 -12.41
CA PRO A 81 -14.41 -9.12 -11.46
C PRO A 81 -13.46 -9.55 -10.34
N LEU A 82 -13.57 -10.80 -9.89
CA LEU A 82 -12.71 -11.37 -8.85
C LEU A 82 -11.27 -11.51 -9.33
N ALA A 83 -11.08 -12.00 -10.55
CA ALA A 83 -9.77 -12.17 -11.17
C ALA A 83 -9.11 -10.82 -11.50
N ALA A 84 -9.87 -9.89 -12.09
CA ALA A 84 -9.36 -8.55 -12.41
C ALA A 84 -8.98 -7.78 -11.13
N GLY A 85 -9.82 -7.82 -10.10
CA GLY A 85 -9.54 -7.21 -8.80
C GLY A 85 -8.28 -7.79 -8.13
N LEU A 86 -8.12 -9.12 -8.15
CA LEU A 86 -6.93 -9.81 -7.63
C LEU A 86 -5.66 -9.36 -8.37
N LEU A 87 -5.68 -9.36 -9.70
CA LEU A 87 -4.51 -9.01 -10.53
C LEU A 87 -4.14 -7.52 -10.41
N ASN A 88 -5.12 -6.62 -10.55
CA ASN A 88 -4.89 -5.18 -10.48
C ASN A 88 -4.37 -4.76 -9.09
N SER A 89 -4.86 -5.39 -8.02
CA SER A 89 -4.33 -5.21 -6.67
C SER A 89 -2.89 -5.70 -6.53
N THR A 90 -2.59 -6.84 -7.15
CA THR A 90 -1.21 -7.40 -7.18
C THR A 90 -0.24 -6.46 -7.87
N PHE A 91 -0.67 -5.74 -8.92
CA PHE A 91 0.17 -4.77 -9.62
C PHE A 91 0.51 -3.57 -8.75
N ILE A 92 -0.48 -2.99 -8.06
CA ILE A 92 -0.26 -1.85 -7.14
C ILE A 92 0.77 -2.21 -6.08
N GLN A 93 0.69 -3.43 -5.54
CA GLN A 93 1.62 -3.95 -4.54
C GLN A 93 2.94 -4.48 -5.12
N GLY A 94 3.18 -4.31 -6.42
CA GLY A 94 4.30 -4.89 -7.14
C GLY A 94 5.68 -4.50 -6.58
N PHE A 95 5.82 -3.30 -6.01
CA PHE A 95 7.12 -2.73 -5.63
C PHE A 95 7.18 -2.05 -4.25
N GLU A 96 6.32 -2.37 -3.29
CA GLU A 96 6.39 -1.72 -1.96
C GLU A 96 6.31 -0.18 -2.02
N LEU A 97 5.78 0.39 -3.10
CA LEU A 97 5.84 1.83 -3.39
C LEU A 97 4.53 2.56 -3.09
N ASP A 98 3.46 1.81 -2.87
CA ASP A 98 2.11 2.31 -2.68
C ASP A 98 1.90 2.93 -1.29
N ASP A 99 0.69 3.44 -1.09
CA ASP A 99 0.24 4.05 0.15
C ASP A 99 0.21 3.05 1.31
N TYR A 100 0.26 3.55 2.54
CA TYR A 100 -0.09 2.76 3.71
C TYR A 100 -0.64 3.64 4.83
N HIS A 101 -1.41 3.05 5.73
CA HIS A 101 -1.95 3.76 6.88
C HIS A 101 -1.03 3.66 8.11
N SER A 102 -0.73 4.81 8.72
CA SER A 102 0.39 4.96 9.66
C SER A 102 0.24 4.22 10.99
N LYS A 103 -0.98 3.91 11.44
CA LYS A 103 -1.25 3.21 12.72
C LYS A 103 -1.71 1.77 12.54
N ALA A 104 -2.54 1.56 11.54
CA ALA A 104 -2.97 0.25 11.06
C ALA A 104 -2.39 0.05 9.66
N PRO A 105 -1.27 -0.67 9.48
CA PRO A 105 -0.45 -0.68 8.25
C PRO A 105 -1.10 -1.45 7.08
N ILE A 106 -2.33 -1.11 6.72
CA ILE A 106 -3.00 -1.50 5.48
C ILE A 106 -2.54 -0.57 4.36
N HIS A 107 -2.31 -1.14 3.18
CA HIS A 107 -2.10 -0.38 1.95
C HIS A 107 -3.44 -0.21 1.23
N SER A 108 -4.18 0.81 1.64
CA SER A 108 -5.61 0.92 1.34
C SER A 108 -5.89 1.00 -0.15
N ASN A 109 -5.09 1.75 -0.91
CA ASN A 109 -5.38 1.96 -2.32
C ASN A 109 -5.15 0.71 -3.16
N SER A 110 -4.21 -0.15 -2.79
CA SER A 110 -4.05 -1.47 -3.42
C SER A 110 -5.28 -2.36 -3.32
N ILE A 111 -6.21 -2.08 -2.39
CA ILE A 111 -7.43 -2.86 -2.19
C ILE A 111 -8.64 -2.14 -2.79
N VAL A 112 -8.81 -0.87 -2.44
CA VAL A 112 -10.01 -0.08 -2.71
C VAL A 112 -10.13 0.23 -4.20
N LEU A 113 -9.06 0.70 -4.84
CA LEU A 113 -9.08 1.08 -6.25
C LEU A 113 -9.42 -0.12 -7.17
N PRO A 114 -8.76 -1.29 -7.06
CA PRO A 114 -9.13 -2.48 -7.83
C PRO A 114 -10.53 -3.00 -7.53
N THR A 115 -10.99 -2.88 -6.29
CA THR A 115 -12.37 -3.24 -5.90
C THR A 115 -13.37 -2.39 -6.70
N LEU A 116 -13.19 -1.07 -6.68
CA LEU A 116 -14.13 -0.15 -7.31
C LEU A 116 -14.13 -0.26 -8.82
N LEU A 117 -12.95 -0.42 -9.46
CA LEU A 117 -12.86 -0.69 -10.89
C LEU A 117 -13.63 -1.97 -11.27
N ALA A 118 -13.44 -3.06 -10.50
CA ALA A 118 -14.13 -4.32 -10.77
C ALA A 118 -15.65 -4.24 -10.57
N VAL A 119 -16.13 -3.65 -9.47
CA VAL A 119 -17.58 -3.48 -9.23
C VAL A 119 -18.20 -2.59 -10.31
N PHE A 120 -17.53 -1.49 -10.65
CA PHE A 120 -17.99 -0.55 -11.66
C PHE A 120 -18.19 -1.24 -13.02
N GLU A 121 -17.16 -1.94 -13.51
CA GLU A 121 -17.21 -2.57 -14.83
C GLU A 121 -18.13 -3.77 -14.92
N GLN A 122 -18.30 -4.50 -13.81
CA GLN A 122 -19.27 -5.59 -13.74
C GLN A 122 -20.71 -5.05 -13.90
N GLY A 123 -20.97 -3.83 -13.42
CA GLY A 123 -22.20 -3.08 -13.70
C GLY A 123 -23.45 -3.64 -13.00
N HIS A 124 -24.60 -3.59 -13.67
CA HIS A 124 -25.90 -3.99 -13.10
C HIS A 124 -26.09 -5.50 -12.91
N ASP A 125 -25.23 -6.33 -13.51
CA ASP A 125 -25.35 -7.79 -13.45
C ASP A 125 -25.25 -8.35 -12.02
N ILE A 126 -24.72 -7.57 -11.09
CA ILE A 126 -24.38 -8.00 -9.72
C ILE A 126 -25.36 -7.53 -8.64
N SER A 127 -26.28 -6.61 -8.94
CA SER A 127 -27.27 -6.14 -7.96
C SER A 127 -28.50 -5.53 -8.62
N GLN A 128 -29.69 -5.95 -8.19
CA GLN A 128 -30.95 -5.29 -8.57
C GLN A 128 -31.20 -3.98 -7.80
N HIS A 129 -30.35 -3.68 -6.80
CA HIS A 129 -30.50 -2.52 -5.91
C HIS A 129 -29.76 -1.26 -6.38
N THR A 130 -28.93 -1.34 -7.43
CA THR A 130 -28.18 -0.17 -7.92
C THR A 130 -29.05 0.76 -8.79
N THR A 131 -28.87 2.08 -8.61
CA THR A 131 -29.66 3.15 -9.24
C THR A 131 -29.03 3.74 -10.52
N ASN A 132 -28.10 3.04 -11.19
CA ASN A 132 -27.29 3.49 -12.33
C ASN A 132 -26.09 4.39 -11.97
N SER A 133 -25.56 4.41 -10.75
CA SER A 133 -24.37 5.23 -10.49
C SER A 133 -23.11 4.68 -11.17
N GLN A 134 -22.69 5.38 -12.21
CA GLN A 134 -21.50 5.13 -13.03
C GLN A 134 -20.56 6.36 -13.05
N THR A 135 -20.74 7.26 -12.09
CA THR A 135 -20.04 8.55 -12.06
C THR A 135 -18.80 8.47 -11.19
N GLY A 136 -17.84 9.37 -11.43
CA GLY A 136 -16.66 9.50 -10.60
C GLY A 136 -16.99 10.04 -9.19
N ALA A 137 -18.12 10.74 -9.02
CA ALA A 137 -18.61 11.15 -7.70
C ALA A 137 -18.88 9.93 -6.79
N ASP A 138 -19.56 8.91 -7.32
CA ASP A 138 -19.86 7.68 -6.59
C ASP A 138 -18.60 6.85 -6.35
N PHE A 139 -17.68 6.84 -7.31
CA PHE A 139 -16.36 6.21 -7.17
C PHE A 139 -15.56 6.87 -6.04
N LEU A 140 -15.53 8.20 -5.99
CA LEU A 140 -14.81 8.98 -4.98
C LEU A 140 -15.40 8.76 -3.59
N LEU A 141 -16.73 8.79 -3.46
CA LEU A 141 -17.43 8.51 -2.19
C LEU A 141 -17.11 7.11 -1.67
N ALA A 142 -17.19 6.10 -2.54
CA ALA A 142 -16.90 4.72 -2.17
C ALA A 142 -15.40 4.51 -1.86
N SER A 143 -14.51 5.29 -2.48
CA SER A 143 -13.08 5.28 -2.16
C SER A 143 -12.82 5.72 -0.73
N VAL A 144 -13.43 6.84 -0.31
CA VAL A 144 -13.33 7.34 1.07
C VAL A 144 -13.88 6.32 2.07
N VAL A 145 -15.01 5.67 1.78
CA VAL A 145 -15.55 4.61 2.64
C VAL A 145 -14.56 3.46 2.84
N GLY A 146 -13.88 3.03 1.78
CA GLY A 146 -12.85 1.99 1.86
C GLY A 146 -11.63 2.45 2.68
N TYR A 147 -11.19 3.69 2.46
CA TYR A 147 -10.09 4.32 3.18
C TYR A 147 -10.37 4.51 4.67
N GLU A 148 -11.62 4.67 5.08
CA GLU A 148 -12.00 4.69 6.50
C GLU A 148 -12.10 3.26 7.08
N THR A 149 -12.79 2.36 6.39
CA THR A 149 -13.22 1.08 6.99
C THR A 149 -12.04 0.17 7.34
N GLY A 150 -11.08 -0.01 6.42
CA GLY A 150 -9.94 -0.89 6.62
C GLY A 150 -9.08 -0.49 7.83
N PRO A 151 -8.57 0.76 7.87
CA PRO A 151 -7.83 1.28 9.01
C PRO A 151 -8.57 1.16 10.34
N ARG A 152 -9.86 1.50 10.40
CA ARG A 152 -10.68 1.42 11.62
C ARG A 152 -10.80 0.00 12.16
N VAL A 153 -10.98 -1.00 11.27
CA VAL A 153 -10.93 -2.42 11.66
C VAL A 153 -9.55 -2.78 12.23
N GLY A 154 -8.48 -2.30 11.61
CA GLY A 154 -7.12 -2.53 12.11
C GLY A 154 -6.83 -1.87 13.45
N LEU A 155 -7.32 -0.66 13.69
CA LEU A 155 -7.23 0.04 14.97
C LEU A 155 -7.94 -0.73 16.08
N GLY A 156 -9.05 -1.41 15.78
CA GLY A 156 -9.73 -2.30 16.70
C GLY A 156 -8.90 -3.49 17.19
N ILE A 157 -7.78 -3.80 16.53
CA ILE A 157 -6.82 -4.84 16.95
C ILE A 157 -5.36 -4.33 17.01
N TYR A 158 -5.18 -3.06 17.42
CA TYR A 158 -3.87 -2.43 17.66
C TYR A 158 -2.95 -2.33 16.44
N GLY A 159 -3.50 -2.39 15.22
CA GLY A 159 -2.78 -2.08 13.99
C GLY A 159 -1.52 -2.94 13.79
N PHE A 160 -0.33 -2.38 14.02
CA PHE A 160 0.96 -3.05 13.85
C PHE A 160 1.09 -4.38 14.60
N GLU A 161 0.33 -4.60 15.68
CA GLU A 161 0.35 -5.84 16.47
C GLU A 161 -0.08 -7.09 15.67
N VAL A 162 -0.72 -6.94 14.51
CA VAL A 162 -0.98 -8.10 13.64
C VAL A 162 0.30 -8.60 12.97
N LEU A 163 1.24 -7.70 12.66
CA LEU A 163 2.48 -8.03 11.98
C LEU A 163 3.40 -8.86 12.89
N SER A 164 3.51 -8.48 14.16
CA SER A 164 4.32 -9.17 15.18
C SER A 164 3.85 -10.61 15.42
N ARG A 165 2.56 -10.88 15.20
CA ARG A 165 1.95 -12.21 15.36
C ARG A 165 1.91 -13.04 14.08
N GLY A 166 2.61 -12.59 13.04
CA GLY A 166 2.80 -13.35 11.81
C GLY A 166 1.65 -13.20 10.80
N TRP A 167 0.76 -12.22 10.97
CA TRP A 167 -0.32 -11.94 10.02
C TRP A 167 0.01 -10.77 9.11
N HIS A 168 -0.31 -10.91 7.82
CA HIS A 168 -0.16 -9.82 6.87
C HIS A 168 -1.34 -8.83 6.97
N SER A 169 -1.10 -7.59 7.40
CA SER A 169 -2.14 -6.57 7.64
C SER A 169 -3.10 -6.37 6.47
N GLY A 170 -2.61 -6.30 5.23
CA GLY A 170 -3.47 -6.16 4.05
C GLY A 170 -4.54 -7.24 3.93
N ALA A 171 -4.20 -8.49 4.27
CA ALA A 171 -5.12 -9.62 4.20
C ALA A 171 -6.09 -9.69 5.39
N ILE A 172 -5.75 -9.05 6.51
CA ILE A 172 -6.57 -9.00 7.73
C ILE A 172 -7.47 -7.74 7.75
N PHE A 173 -6.97 -6.58 7.38
CA PHE A 173 -7.77 -5.34 7.41
C PHE A 173 -8.55 -5.14 6.11
N GLY A 174 -8.00 -5.62 5.00
CA GLY A 174 -8.49 -5.34 3.66
C GLY A 174 -9.85 -5.93 3.27
N PRO A 175 -10.24 -7.16 3.68
CA PRO A 175 -11.53 -7.71 3.24
C PRO A 175 -12.71 -6.82 3.61
N ALA A 176 -12.70 -6.23 4.81
CA ALA A 176 -13.71 -5.28 5.25
C ALA A 176 -13.69 -3.97 4.44
N ALA A 177 -12.49 -3.45 4.12
CA ALA A 177 -12.33 -2.26 3.28
C ALA A 177 -12.91 -2.46 1.88
N SER A 178 -12.60 -3.61 1.26
CA SER A 178 -13.12 -3.97 -0.07
C SER A 178 -14.63 -4.16 -0.04
N ALA A 179 -15.17 -4.90 0.93
CA ALA A 179 -16.61 -5.08 1.07
C ALA A 179 -17.34 -3.74 1.28
N ALA A 180 -16.83 -2.86 2.15
CA ALA A 180 -17.41 -1.55 2.40
C ALA A 180 -17.41 -0.66 1.15
N ALA A 181 -16.28 -0.56 0.45
CA ALA A 181 -16.18 0.21 -0.80
C ALA A 181 -17.13 -0.34 -1.87
N ALA A 182 -17.13 -1.66 -2.10
CA ALA A 182 -18.00 -2.32 -3.08
C ALA A 182 -19.49 -2.11 -2.78
N THR A 183 -19.90 -2.34 -1.53
CA THR A 183 -21.31 -2.20 -1.14
C THR A 183 -21.77 -0.75 -1.10
N LYS A 184 -20.88 0.20 -0.78
CA LYS A 184 -21.17 1.63 -0.93
C LYS A 184 -21.40 2.00 -2.39
N PHE A 185 -20.51 1.56 -3.27
CA PHE A 185 -20.65 1.83 -4.70
C PHE A 185 -21.94 1.23 -5.28
N LEU A 186 -22.33 0.04 -4.80
CA LEU A 186 -23.58 -0.63 -5.15
C LEU A 186 -24.82 -0.03 -4.46
N GLN A 187 -24.64 0.96 -3.57
CA GLN A 187 -25.70 1.60 -2.79
C GLN A 187 -26.56 0.59 -2.02
N LEU A 188 -25.94 -0.46 -1.47
CA LEU A 188 -26.68 -1.47 -0.72
C LEU A 188 -27.19 -0.89 0.62
N PRO A 189 -28.36 -1.34 1.11
CA PRO A 189 -28.85 -0.95 2.43
C PRO A 189 -27.98 -1.55 3.55
N THR A 190 -28.02 -0.95 4.74
CA THR A 190 -27.26 -1.37 5.93
C THR A 190 -27.24 -2.89 6.15
N ASP A 191 -28.40 -3.55 6.08
CA ASP A 191 -28.51 -5.00 6.35
C ASP A 191 -27.64 -5.86 5.41
N MET A 192 -27.54 -5.44 4.15
CA MET A 192 -26.73 -6.09 3.13
C MET A 192 -25.26 -5.72 3.26
N ILE A 193 -24.94 -4.48 3.61
CA ILE A 193 -23.56 -4.07 3.94
C ILE A 193 -23.03 -4.94 5.09
N GLU A 194 -23.82 -5.13 6.15
CA GLU A 194 -23.43 -5.96 7.29
C GLU A 194 -23.24 -7.43 6.89
N ASN A 195 -24.09 -7.96 5.99
CA ASN A 195 -23.88 -9.30 5.44
C ASN A 195 -22.56 -9.37 4.66
N ALA A 196 -22.25 -8.38 3.84
CA ALA A 196 -21.02 -8.35 3.06
C ALA A 196 -19.78 -8.29 3.97
N ILE A 197 -19.75 -7.41 4.97
CA ILE A 197 -18.64 -7.35 5.94
C ILE A 197 -18.49 -8.71 6.64
N GLY A 198 -19.59 -9.34 7.07
CA GLY A 198 -19.59 -10.67 7.65
C GLY A 198 -18.99 -11.76 6.75
N ILE A 199 -19.33 -11.77 5.46
CA ILE A 199 -18.82 -12.73 4.47
C ILE A 199 -17.35 -12.45 4.13
N ALA A 200 -16.94 -11.17 4.07
CA ALA A 200 -15.57 -10.81 3.77
C ALA A 200 -14.62 -11.19 4.91
N CYS A 201 -14.99 -10.86 6.15
CA CYS A 201 -14.21 -11.13 7.35
C CYS A 201 -13.95 -12.63 7.56
N THR A 202 -14.91 -13.51 7.29
CA THR A 202 -14.69 -14.96 7.47
C THR A 202 -13.68 -15.57 6.48
N GLN A 203 -13.29 -14.84 5.44
CA GLN A 203 -12.32 -15.28 4.43
C GLN A 203 -10.91 -14.68 4.66
N ALA A 204 -10.73 -13.84 5.68
CA ALA A 204 -9.46 -13.17 5.93
C ALA A 204 -8.38 -14.16 6.35
N CYS A 205 -7.25 -14.15 5.65
CA CYS A 205 -6.08 -14.97 5.94
C CYS A 205 -4.87 -14.45 5.15
N GLY A 206 -3.68 -14.40 5.77
CA GLY A 206 -2.44 -14.05 5.09
C GLY A 206 -1.24 -14.11 6.02
N LEU A 207 -0.17 -14.77 5.59
CA LEU A 207 1.02 -15.02 6.41
C LEU A 207 2.09 -13.95 6.18
N MET A 208 2.67 -13.45 7.28
CA MET A 208 3.74 -12.45 7.25
C MET A 208 5.04 -12.98 6.63
N SER A 209 5.29 -14.29 6.73
CA SER A 209 6.48 -14.92 6.15
C SER A 209 6.61 -14.72 4.63
N ALA A 210 5.53 -14.31 3.95
CA ALA A 210 5.57 -13.92 2.54
C ALA A 210 6.60 -12.81 2.25
N GLN A 211 6.95 -11.97 3.23
CA GLN A 211 7.86 -10.83 3.07
C GLN A 211 9.32 -11.22 2.75
N TYR A 212 9.76 -12.45 3.06
CA TYR A 212 11.18 -12.79 2.96
C TYR A 212 11.61 -13.08 1.52
N GLU A 213 10.89 -13.94 0.79
CA GLU A 213 11.32 -14.38 -0.56
C GLU A 213 10.14 -14.75 -1.47
N SER A 214 8.90 -14.42 -1.09
CA SER A 214 7.72 -14.87 -1.83
C SER A 214 7.10 -13.78 -2.67
N THR A 215 6.94 -14.03 -3.97
CA THR A 215 6.17 -13.16 -4.87
C THR A 215 4.71 -13.03 -4.43
N VAL A 216 4.19 -14.01 -3.66
CA VAL A 216 2.81 -14.00 -3.14
C VAL A 216 2.53 -12.82 -2.19
N LYS A 217 3.56 -12.18 -1.61
CA LYS A 217 3.38 -10.97 -0.79
C LYS A 217 2.55 -9.92 -1.52
N ARG A 218 2.79 -9.78 -2.83
CA ARG A 218 2.11 -8.83 -3.71
C ARG A 218 0.62 -9.14 -3.85
N MET A 219 0.25 -10.41 -3.81
CA MET A 219 -1.13 -10.88 -3.93
C MET A 219 -1.94 -10.82 -2.62
N GLN A 220 -1.31 -10.54 -1.46
CA GLN A 220 -2.03 -10.52 -0.17
C GLN A 220 -3.20 -9.52 -0.18
N HIS A 221 -2.99 -8.35 -0.78
CA HIS A 221 -4.02 -7.34 -0.96
C HIS A 221 -5.04 -7.76 -2.03
N GLY A 222 -4.61 -8.46 -3.08
CA GLY A 222 -5.51 -8.98 -4.10
C GLY A 222 -6.45 -10.07 -3.57
N PHE A 223 -6.00 -10.90 -2.61
CA PHE A 223 -6.90 -11.81 -1.89
C PHE A 223 -7.95 -11.04 -1.08
N ALA A 224 -7.56 -9.95 -0.42
CA ALA A 224 -8.50 -9.09 0.29
C ALA A 224 -9.53 -8.44 -0.64
N THR A 225 -9.09 -7.89 -1.78
CA THR A 225 -9.97 -7.38 -2.84
C THR A 225 -10.94 -8.44 -3.34
N ARG A 226 -10.45 -9.63 -3.69
CA ARG A 226 -11.27 -10.75 -4.15
C ARG A 226 -12.33 -11.12 -3.10
N ASN A 227 -11.93 -11.24 -1.84
CA ASN A 227 -12.81 -11.67 -0.76
C ASN A 227 -13.92 -10.64 -0.50
N GLY A 228 -13.61 -9.34 -0.51
CA GLY A 228 -14.60 -8.28 -0.33
C GLY A 228 -15.54 -8.12 -1.52
N LEU A 229 -15.04 -8.21 -2.75
CA LEU A 229 -15.85 -8.25 -3.98
C LEU A 229 -16.85 -9.41 -3.96
N PHE A 230 -16.35 -10.61 -3.69
CA PHE A 230 -17.19 -11.80 -3.57
C PHE A 230 -18.27 -11.59 -2.51
N ALA A 231 -17.89 -11.07 -1.34
CA ALA A 231 -18.82 -10.82 -0.25
C ALA A 231 -19.93 -9.81 -0.61
N ALA A 232 -19.58 -8.72 -1.30
CA ALA A 232 -20.54 -7.73 -1.75
C ALA A 232 -21.55 -8.34 -2.74
N PHE A 233 -21.10 -9.16 -3.69
CA PHE A 233 -21.97 -9.84 -4.66
C PHE A 233 -22.87 -10.89 -4.02
N MET A 234 -22.35 -11.65 -3.06
CA MET A 234 -23.15 -12.63 -2.33
C MET A 234 -24.24 -11.93 -1.50
N ALA A 235 -23.88 -10.85 -0.81
CA ALA A 235 -24.82 -10.08 0.01
C ALA A 235 -25.90 -9.37 -0.82
N SER A 236 -25.54 -8.79 -1.98
CA SER A 236 -26.51 -8.16 -2.89
C SER A 236 -27.54 -9.14 -3.46
N ASN A 237 -27.22 -10.44 -3.46
CA ASN A 237 -28.11 -11.52 -3.88
C ASN A 237 -28.76 -12.28 -2.70
N GLY A 238 -28.71 -11.69 -1.50
CA GLY A 238 -29.44 -12.20 -0.33
C GLY A 238 -28.72 -13.29 0.47
N TYR A 239 -27.46 -13.62 0.15
CA TYR A 239 -26.64 -14.48 0.99
C TYR A 239 -26.31 -13.78 2.31
N LYS A 240 -26.46 -14.49 3.43
CA LYS A 240 -26.34 -13.90 4.76
C LYS A 240 -24.91 -14.07 5.30
N GLY A 241 -24.37 -12.99 5.84
CA GLY A 241 -23.09 -12.99 6.55
C GLY A 241 -23.24 -13.08 8.06
N ILE A 242 -22.11 -13.18 8.74
CA ILE A 242 -22.05 -13.13 10.20
C ILE A 242 -22.44 -11.72 10.65
N LYS A 243 -23.54 -11.59 11.40
CA LYS A 243 -23.97 -10.33 12.03
C LYS A 243 -23.06 -9.98 13.20
N GLN A 244 -22.80 -8.68 13.46
CA GLN A 244 -21.88 -8.22 14.51
C GLN A 244 -20.47 -8.85 14.40
N VAL A 245 -20.00 -9.14 13.18
CA VAL A 245 -18.80 -9.95 12.95
C VAL A 245 -17.56 -9.38 13.64
N LEU A 246 -17.42 -8.06 13.72
CA LEU A 246 -16.23 -7.42 14.30
C LEU A 246 -16.16 -7.63 15.82
N GLU A 247 -17.30 -7.46 16.50
CA GLU A 247 -17.40 -7.43 17.96
C GLU A 247 -17.95 -8.71 18.61
N ARG A 248 -18.27 -9.77 17.84
CA ARG A 248 -18.80 -11.02 18.41
C ARG A 248 -17.88 -11.58 19.51
N PRO A 249 -18.38 -11.90 20.72
CA PRO A 249 -17.53 -12.38 21.81
C PRO A 249 -16.82 -13.71 21.55
N TYR A 250 -17.50 -14.66 20.90
CA TYR A 250 -16.95 -15.97 20.55
C TYR A 250 -16.84 -16.08 19.03
N GLY A 251 -15.61 -16.28 18.53
CA GLY A 251 -15.33 -16.40 17.10
C GLY A 251 -15.52 -15.10 16.31
N GLY A 252 -15.65 -13.96 16.98
CA GLY A 252 -15.67 -12.66 16.31
C GLY A 252 -14.32 -12.27 15.75
N TYR A 253 -14.34 -11.39 14.77
CA TYR A 253 -13.17 -11.01 13.99
C TYR A 253 -12.07 -10.41 14.86
N LEU A 254 -12.39 -9.32 15.57
CA LEU A 254 -11.40 -8.60 16.37
C LEU A 254 -10.90 -9.47 17.53
N ASN A 255 -11.78 -10.27 18.14
CA ASN A 255 -11.41 -11.22 19.19
C ASN A 255 -10.42 -12.28 18.67
N THR A 256 -10.78 -12.98 17.60
CA THR A 256 -9.99 -14.11 17.05
C THR A 256 -8.64 -13.63 16.56
N PHE A 257 -8.61 -12.54 15.80
CA PHE A 257 -7.37 -11.97 15.32
C PHE A 257 -6.58 -11.26 16.41
N SER A 258 -7.04 -11.13 17.66
CA SER A 258 -6.26 -10.57 18.76
C SER A 258 -5.74 -11.61 19.76
N LEU A 259 -6.01 -12.90 19.53
CA LEU A 259 -5.48 -13.96 20.36
C LEU A 259 -3.95 -13.91 20.39
N GLY A 260 -3.39 -14.06 21.60
CA GLY A 260 -1.95 -14.06 21.84
C GLY A 260 -1.25 -12.71 21.81
N ASN A 261 -1.97 -11.58 21.74
CA ASN A 261 -1.32 -10.25 21.69
C ASN A 261 -0.83 -9.71 23.04
N GLY A 262 -1.18 -10.35 24.17
CA GLY A 262 -0.76 -9.93 25.51
C GLY A 262 -1.32 -8.58 25.98
N ARG A 263 -2.30 -7.99 25.27
CA ARG A 263 -2.89 -6.68 25.60
C ARG A 263 -4.16 -6.81 26.43
N THR A 264 -4.43 -5.78 27.23
CA THR A 264 -5.68 -5.62 28.00
C THR A 264 -6.22 -4.20 27.77
N PRO A 265 -7.41 -4.02 27.18
CA PRO A 265 -8.27 -5.07 26.61
C PRO A 265 -7.58 -5.79 25.43
N GLN A 266 -8.07 -6.98 25.08
CA GLN A 266 -7.48 -7.76 24.00
C GLN A 266 -7.76 -7.12 22.61
N TYR A 267 -8.91 -6.48 22.45
CA TYR A 267 -9.36 -5.81 21.24
C TYR A 267 -10.30 -4.66 21.61
N MET A 268 -10.54 -3.73 20.69
CA MET A 268 -11.23 -2.46 20.94
C MET A 268 -12.31 -2.19 19.86
N PRO A 269 -13.51 -2.81 19.96
CA PRO A 269 -14.57 -2.60 18.97
C PRO A 269 -14.96 -1.12 18.76
N GLU A 270 -14.86 -0.30 19.79
CA GLU A 270 -15.15 1.13 19.75
C GLU A 270 -14.29 1.88 18.73
N LYS A 271 -13.04 1.45 18.49
CA LYS A 271 -12.15 2.06 17.49
C LYS A 271 -12.64 1.89 16.05
N VAL A 272 -13.56 0.95 15.81
CA VAL A 272 -14.18 0.77 14.49
C VAL A 272 -15.08 1.97 14.13
N VAL A 273 -15.68 2.61 15.13
CA VAL A 273 -16.73 3.64 14.94
C VAL A 273 -16.44 4.96 15.62
N GLU A 274 -15.30 5.07 16.31
CA GLU A 274 -14.87 6.27 17.01
C GLU A 274 -14.81 7.48 16.06
N GLU A 275 -15.57 8.53 16.37
CA GLU A 275 -15.54 9.81 15.65
C GLU A 275 -15.82 9.72 14.13
N LEU A 276 -16.65 8.77 13.69
CA LEU A 276 -17.07 8.66 12.28
C LEU A 276 -17.65 9.99 11.75
N GLY A 277 -17.15 10.45 10.60
CA GLY A 277 -17.54 11.71 9.97
C GLY A 277 -16.93 12.97 10.60
N VAL A 278 -16.18 12.83 11.69
CA VAL A 278 -15.49 13.94 12.38
C VAL A 278 -13.98 13.81 12.21
N SER A 279 -13.43 12.66 12.60
CA SER A 279 -12.03 12.29 12.35
C SER A 279 -11.98 11.31 11.18
N TRP A 280 -11.03 11.51 10.28
CA TRP A 280 -10.90 10.73 9.04
C TRP A 280 -9.57 9.97 9.05
N GLU A 281 -9.62 8.64 9.08
CA GLU A 281 -8.42 7.79 8.98
C GLU A 281 -7.69 7.97 7.64
N LEU A 282 -8.39 8.44 6.61
CA LEU A 282 -7.78 8.84 5.33
C LEU A 282 -6.58 9.79 5.52
N ASP A 283 -6.62 10.71 6.49
CA ASP A 283 -5.51 11.63 6.77
C ASP A 283 -4.23 10.91 7.21
N SER A 284 -4.38 9.73 7.81
CA SER A 284 -3.28 8.88 8.26
C SER A 284 -2.76 7.93 7.16
N ILE A 285 -3.35 7.98 5.95
CA ILE A 285 -2.83 7.30 4.77
C ILE A 285 -1.72 8.14 4.14
N VAL A 286 -0.51 7.58 4.19
CA VAL A 286 0.72 8.22 3.71
C VAL A 286 1.27 7.47 2.51
N VAL A 287 1.94 8.20 1.62
CA VAL A 287 2.49 7.65 0.37
C VAL A 287 3.99 7.49 0.50
N LYS A 288 4.50 6.33 0.11
CA LYS A 288 5.93 6.06 0.10
C LYS A 288 6.64 6.80 -1.05
N PRO A 289 7.74 7.52 -0.79
CA PRO A 289 8.55 8.15 -1.84
C PRO A 289 9.49 7.17 -2.55
N TYR A 290 9.84 6.04 -1.91
CA TYR A 290 10.83 5.07 -2.40
C TYR A 290 10.22 3.67 -2.52
N ALA A 291 10.64 2.91 -3.52
CA ALA A 291 10.09 1.58 -3.88
C ALA A 291 10.63 0.44 -2.98
N SER A 292 10.68 0.70 -1.68
CA SER A 292 11.29 -0.16 -0.67
C SER A 292 10.52 -0.13 0.65
N MET A 293 10.89 -1.02 1.58
CA MET A 293 10.32 -1.05 2.92
C MET A 293 10.50 0.27 3.65
N ALA A 294 9.49 0.71 4.39
CA ALA A 294 9.51 1.90 5.25
C ALA A 294 10.77 2.03 6.13
N ALA A 295 11.33 0.92 6.62
CA ALA A 295 12.53 0.93 7.45
C ALA A 295 13.79 1.47 6.74
N THR A 296 13.84 1.42 5.42
CA THR A 296 14.99 1.93 4.64
C THR A 296 14.91 3.42 4.37
N HIS A 297 13.73 4.04 4.55
CA HIS A 297 13.48 5.40 4.06
C HIS A 297 14.32 6.44 4.79
N ALA A 298 14.53 6.27 6.10
CA ALA A 298 15.35 7.21 6.88
C ALA A 298 16.82 7.16 6.46
N THR A 299 17.30 5.98 6.05
CA THR A 299 18.65 5.84 5.49
C THR A 299 18.77 6.59 4.17
N ILE A 300 17.78 6.43 3.28
CA ILE A 300 17.74 7.11 1.98
C ILE A 300 17.70 8.63 2.18
N ASP A 301 16.82 9.13 3.04
CA ASP A 301 16.70 10.55 3.36
C ASP A 301 18.00 11.13 3.95
N GLY A 302 18.65 10.40 4.85
CA GLY A 302 19.92 10.81 5.44
C GLY A 302 21.03 10.91 4.39
N LEU A 303 21.10 9.96 3.45
CA LEU A 303 22.07 10.00 2.35
C LEU A 303 21.78 11.14 1.36
N ILE A 304 20.50 11.40 1.04
CA ILE A 304 20.11 12.56 0.22
C ILE A 304 20.56 13.86 0.88
N ALA A 305 20.31 14.02 2.19
CA ALA A 305 20.72 15.19 2.94
C ALA A 305 22.25 15.37 2.98
N LEU A 306 23.00 14.29 3.19
CA LEU A 306 24.47 14.30 3.12
C LEU A 306 24.97 14.69 1.73
N GLN A 307 24.42 14.10 0.66
CA GLN A 307 24.77 14.43 -0.72
C GLN A 307 24.49 15.91 -1.06
N ALA A 308 23.41 16.47 -0.51
CA ALA A 308 23.07 17.89 -0.69
C ALA A 308 23.97 18.83 0.12
N LYS A 309 24.33 18.46 1.35
CA LYS A 309 25.16 19.27 2.27
C LYS A 309 26.64 19.25 1.91
N TYR A 310 27.13 18.11 1.40
CA TYR A 310 28.54 17.85 1.10
C TYR A 310 28.72 17.34 -0.34
N PRO A 311 28.33 18.11 -1.37
CA PRO A 311 28.28 17.62 -2.75
C PRO A 311 29.65 17.31 -3.34
N ARG A 312 30.76 17.83 -2.78
CA ARG A 312 32.12 17.55 -3.26
C ARG A 312 32.65 16.26 -2.65
N GLU A 313 32.46 16.11 -1.35
CA GLU A 313 32.88 14.98 -0.54
C GLU A 313 32.10 13.71 -0.93
N MET A 314 30.80 13.86 -1.20
CA MET A 314 29.91 12.76 -1.59
C MET A 314 29.87 12.51 -3.11
N ALA A 315 30.73 13.15 -3.90
CA ALA A 315 30.73 13.02 -5.37
C ALA A 315 31.29 11.68 -5.86
N ALA A 316 32.27 11.12 -5.14
CA ALA A 316 33.06 9.97 -5.57
C ALA A 316 32.83 8.79 -4.63
N VAL A 317 31.90 7.91 -5.01
CA VAL A 317 31.45 6.76 -4.19
C VAL A 317 32.57 5.76 -3.92
N ASP A 318 33.56 5.66 -4.81
CA ASP A 318 34.77 4.84 -4.66
C ASP A 318 35.66 5.29 -3.49
N ARG A 319 35.58 6.56 -3.07
CA ARG A 319 36.29 7.11 -1.90
C ARG A 319 35.59 6.85 -0.58
N ILE A 320 34.41 6.24 -0.58
CA ILE A 320 33.74 5.84 0.66
C ILE A 320 34.51 4.66 1.26
N ARG A 321 34.94 4.79 2.51
CA ARG A 321 35.56 3.71 3.29
C ARG A 321 34.49 2.82 3.91
N GLN A 322 33.56 3.42 4.65
CA GLN A 322 32.53 2.72 5.42
C GLN A 322 31.30 3.62 5.58
N ILE A 323 30.14 2.98 5.70
CA ILE A 323 28.88 3.62 6.05
C ILE A 323 28.32 2.90 7.27
N LYS A 324 28.00 3.64 8.32
CA LYS A 324 27.33 3.11 9.52
C LYS A 324 25.92 3.66 9.58
N VAL A 325 24.93 2.78 9.68
CA VAL A 325 23.52 3.12 9.87
C VAL A 325 23.06 2.63 11.23
N GLU A 326 22.83 3.56 12.15
CA GLU A 326 22.33 3.23 13.49
C GLU A 326 20.81 3.31 13.52
N MET A 327 20.12 2.30 14.07
CA MET A 327 18.66 2.19 14.06
C MET A 327 18.12 1.44 15.28
N SER A 328 16.81 1.52 15.54
CA SER A 328 16.15 0.73 16.60
C SER A 328 16.20 -0.78 16.32
N GLU A 329 16.00 -1.60 17.36
CA GLU A 329 16.01 -3.07 17.25
C GLU A 329 14.94 -3.55 16.26
N ALA A 330 13.76 -2.91 16.28
CA ALA A 330 12.64 -3.24 15.42
C ALA A 330 12.96 -3.03 13.94
N LEU A 331 13.68 -1.96 13.58
CA LEU A 331 14.12 -1.72 12.20
C LEU A 331 15.30 -2.61 11.81
N PHE A 332 16.25 -2.80 12.73
CA PHE A 332 17.41 -3.67 12.53
C PHE A 332 16.99 -5.09 12.18
N LYS A 333 16.05 -5.68 12.94
CA LYS A 333 15.51 -7.03 12.67
C LYS A 333 14.77 -7.13 11.33
N LYS A 334 14.21 -6.04 10.82
CA LYS A 334 13.42 -6.05 9.58
C LYS A 334 14.29 -5.89 8.33
N GLY A 335 15.24 -4.96 8.33
CA GLY A 335 16.02 -4.61 7.14
C GLY A 335 17.51 -4.37 7.34
N GLY A 336 18.00 -4.47 8.58
CA GLY A 336 19.41 -4.32 8.93
C GLY A 336 20.23 -5.62 8.86
N TRP A 337 19.67 -6.70 8.31
CA TRP A 337 20.36 -7.97 8.10
C TRP A 337 21.33 -7.91 6.92
N ASP A 338 22.37 -8.75 6.93
CA ASP A 338 23.39 -8.82 5.89
C ASP A 338 22.87 -9.53 4.63
N PRO A 339 22.71 -8.82 3.49
CA PRO A 339 22.21 -9.46 2.30
C PRO A 339 23.22 -10.41 1.66
N LYS A 340 22.73 -11.42 0.94
CA LYS A 340 23.55 -12.42 0.26
C LYS A 340 23.29 -12.39 -1.24
N ARG A 341 24.35 -12.59 -2.03
CA ARG A 341 24.29 -12.68 -3.49
C ARG A 341 24.10 -14.15 -3.91
N PRO A 342 23.11 -14.49 -4.76
CA PRO A 342 22.12 -13.59 -5.38
C PRO A 342 21.02 -13.17 -4.41
N ILE A 343 20.49 -11.96 -4.60
CA ILE A 343 19.35 -11.42 -3.83
C ILE A 343 18.13 -11.33 -4.74
N THR A 344 16.94 -11.61 -4.20
CA THR A 344 15.69 -11.38 -4.93
C THR A 344 15.31 -9.90 -4.92
N ALA A 345 14.49 -9.46 -5.87
CA ALA A 345 13.94 -8.10 -5.84
C ALA A 345 13.23 -7.79 -4.51
N THR A 346 12.42 -8.71 -3.99
CA THR A 346 11.78 -8.54 -2.67
C THR A 346 12.80 -8.44 -1.54
N GLY A 347 13.84 -9.29 -1.54
CA GLY A 347 14.92 -9.20 -0.57
C GLY A 347 15.63 -7.84 -0.60
N ALA A 348 15.94 -7.33 -1.79
CA ALA A 348 16.57 -6.02 -1.99
C ALA A 348 15.70 -4.87 -1.51
N GLN A 349 14.39 -4.91 -1.74
CA GLN A 349 13.43 -3.91 -1.25
C GLN A 349 13.33 -3.88 0.28
N MET A 350 13.66 -4.99 0.94
CA MET A 350 13.66 -5.11 2.39
C MET A 350 15.03 -4.78 3.01
N ALA A 351 16.10 -4.61 2.22
CA ALA A 351 17.47 -4.45 2.69
C ALA A 351 17.92 -2.98 2.73
N VAL A 352 18.31 -2.50 3.91
CA VAL A 352 18.85 -1.14 4.11
C VAL A 352 20.11 -0.92 3.26
N ALA A 353 21.03 -1.90 3.24
CA ALA A 353 22.28 -1.80 2.51
C ALA A 353 22.06 -1.62 1.00
N TYR A 354 21.13 -2.35 0.39
CA TYR A 354 20.84 -2.22 -1.03
C TYR A 354 20.24 -0.85 -1.37
N ALA A 355 19.24 -0.40 -0.60
CA ALA A 355 18.61 0.90 -0.81
C ALA A 355 19.60 2.06 -0.65
N ALA A 356 20.48 1.98 0.34
CA ALA A 356 21.56 2.94 0.56
C ALA A 356 22.57 2.97 -0.60
N ALA A 357 22.97 1.80 -1.10
CA ALA A 357 23.88 1.70 -2.24
C ALA A 357 23.27 2.32 -3.50
N MET A 358 22.00 2.03 -3.78
CA MET A 358 21.29 2.63 -4.92
C MET A 358 21.11 4.13 -4.82
N GLN A 359 20.81 4.66 -3.63
CA GLN A 359 20.76 6.11 -3.44
C GLN A 359 22.11 6.79 -3.72
N LEU A 360 23.23 6.14 -3.35
CA LEU A 360 24.56 6.71 -3.58
C LEU A 360 24.98 6.65 -5.04
N LEU A 361 24.76 5.53 -5.71
CA LEU A 361 25.18 5.28 -7.10
C LEU A 361 24.27 5.96 -8.12
N GLU A 362 22.96 5.79 -7.97
CA GLU A 362 21.95 6.20 -8.96
C GLU A 362 21.16 7.45 -8.57
N LYS A 363 21.28 7.89 -7.30
CA LYS A 363 20.45 8.97 -6.73
C LYS A 363 18.95 8.70 -6.85
N SER A 364 18.58 7.42 -6.93
CA SER A 364 17.21 6.96 -7.12
C SER A 364 17.02 5.61 -6.44
N VAL A 365 15.86 5.43 -5.79
CA VAL A 365 15.41 4.15 -5.21
C VAL A 365 13.98 3.91 -5.68
N GLN A 366 13.82 3.71 -6.99
CA GLN A 366 12.54 3.48 -7.66
C GLN A 366 12.51 2.08 -8.29
N ALA A 367 11.38 1.70 -8.87
CA ALA A 367 11.15 0.38 -9.45
C ALA A 367 12.30 -0.11 -10.35
N ALA A 368 12.83 0.75 -11.23
CA ALA A 368 13.93 0.42 -12.13
C ALA A 368 15.20 -0.06 -11.41
N GLN A 369 15.52 0.49 -10.23
CA GLN A 369 16.69 0.08 -9.43
C GLN A 369 16.55 -1.31 -8.80
N PHE A 370 15.43 -2.01 -8.99
CA PHE A 370 15.23 -3.39 -8.53
C PHE A 370 15.13 -4.39 -9.70
N ALA A 371 15.56 -3.98 -10.90
CA ALA A 371 15.63 -4.85 -12.08
C ALA A 371 16.72 -5.94 -11.92
N PRO A 372 16.58 -7.11 -12.58
CA PRO A 372 17.52 -8.22 -12.40
C PRO A 372 19.00 -7.90 -12.68
N ASP A 373 19.27 -7.09 -13.70
CA ASP A 373 20.62 -6.61 -14.04
C ASP A 373 21.19 -5.70 -12.94
N GLN A 374 20.34 -4.86 -12.34
CA GLN A 374 20.71 -3.97 -11.24
C GLN A 374 21.07 -4.76 -9.97
N LEU A 375 20.36 -5.86 -9.69
CA LEU A 375 20.63 -6.73 -8.53
C LEU A 375 21.98 -7.46 -8.64
N GLU A 376 22.52 -7.61 -9.85
CA GLU A 376 23.78 -8.32 -10.14
C GLU A 376 24.98 -7.38 -10.36
N ARG A 377 24.79 -6.07 -10.21
CA ARG A 377 25.85 -5.07 -10.39
C ARG A 377 26.96 -5.18 -9.33
N ASP A 378 28.20 -5.37 -9.78
CA ASP A 378 29.35 -5.52 -8.88
C ASP A 378 29.63 -4.26 -8.05
N ASP A 379 29.43 -3.06 -8.62
CA ASP A 379 29.62 -1.79 -7.90
C ASP A 379 28.61 -1.62 -6.75
N VAL A 380 27.38 -2.08 -6.92
CA VAL A 380 26.36 -2.13 -5.86
C VAL A 380 26.81 -3.05 -4.73
N TRP A 381 27.27 -4.27 -5.03
CA TRP A 381 27.73 -5.23 -4.02
C TRP A 381 28.99 -4.75 -3.28
N ILE A 382 29.96 -4.17 -3.99
CA ILE A 382 31.17 -3.58 -3.40
C ILE A 382 30.80 -2.47 -2.40
N LEU A 383 29.80 -1.65 -2.73
CA LEU A 383 29.34 -0.60 -1.84
C LEU A 383 28.54 -1.17 -0.66
N MET A 384 27.70 -2.18 -0.88
CA MET A 384 26.96 -2.87 0.18
C MET A 384 27.89 -3.48 1.24
N ASP A 385 29.03 -4.03 0.85
CA ASP A 385 30.04 -4.58 1.76
C ASP A 385 30.64 -3.53 2.71
N LYS A 386 30.50 -2.24 2.37
CA LYS A 386 30.93 -1.10 3.20
C LYS A 386 29.83 -0.60 4.14
N ILE A 387 28.60 -1.11 4.04
CA ILE A 387 27.44 -0.62 4.78
C ILE A 387 27.16 -1.55 5.97
N GLN A 388 27.27 -1.00 7.17
CA GLN A 388 26.99 -1.71 8.41
C GLN A 388 25.77 -1.11 9.12
N CYS A 389 24.71 -1.91 9.24
CA CYS A 389 23.59 -1.60 10.11
C CYS A 389 23.93 -1.97 11.55
N VAL A 390 23.62 -1.08 12.50
CA VAL A 390 23.89 -1.28 13.92
C VAL A 390 22.64 -0.97 14.73
N HIS A 391 22.25 -1.89 15.60
CA HIS A 391 21.23 -1.61 16.61
C HIS A 391 21.78 -0.58 17.62
N ASN A 392 21.07 0.54 17.76
CA ASN A 392 21.33 1.55 18.77
C ASN A 392 20.20 1.52 19.82
N PRO A 393 20.48 1.03 21.06
CA PRO A 393 19.48 0.97 22.12
C PRO A 393 18.86 2.32 22.50
N ALA A 394 19.52 3.44 22.20
CA ALA A 394 18.96 4.77 22.43
C ALA A 394 17.75 5.08 21.52
N PHE A 395 17.56 4.32 20.44
CA PHE A 395 16.44 4.48 19.50
C PHE A 395 15.27 3.51 19.77
N ASP A 396 15.35 2.65 20.79
CA ASP A 396 14.24 1.79 21.22
C ASP A 396 13.25 2.57 22.10
N ILE A 397 12.66 3.61 21.53
CA ILE A 397 11.66 4.45 22.19
C ILE A 397 10.27 4.01 21.71
N ASP A 398 9.41 3.63 22.65
CA ASP A 398 8.07 3.06 22.37
C ASP A 398 7.24 3.90 21.37
N GLU A 399 7.38 5.22 21.41
CA GLU A 399 6.61 6.16 20.58
C GLU A 399 7.29 6.54 19.26
N ASN A 400 8.59 6.25 19.07
CA ASN A 400 9.29 6.59 17.84
C ASN A 400 10.47 5.64 17.52
N ILE A 401 10.16 4.61 16.75
CA ILE A 401 11.13 3.62 16.25
C ILE A 401 11.88 4.05 14.98
N TRP A 402 11.51 5.20 14.38
CA TRP A 402 11.91 5.60 13.02
C TRP A 402 13.26 6.32 12.93
N GLN A 403 13.87 6.59 14.09
CA GLN A 403 15.10 7.35 14.20
C GLN A 403 16.29 6.59 13.61
N GLN A 404 17.12 7.29 12.86
CA GLN A 404 18.38 6.76 12.36
C GLN A 404 19.50 7.80 12.37
N ASN A 405 20.73 7.37 12.63
CA ASN A 405 21.93 8.12 12.24
C ASN A 405 22.55 7.44 11.02
N VAL A 406 22.86 8.23 10.00
CA VAL A 406 23.62 7.79 8.83
C VAL A 406 24.99 8.46 8.88
N SER A 407 26.05 7.68 9.05
CA SER A 407 27.43 8.18 9.04
C SER A 407 28.20 7.59 7.88
N VAL A 408 28.87 8.45 7.11
CA VAL A 408 29.69 8.07 5.95
C VAL A 408 31.13 8.50 6.22
N GLU A 409 32.04 7.54 6.23
CA GLU A 409 33.49 7.79 6.27
C GLU A 409 34.01 7.85 4.83
N VAL A 410 34.62 8.99 4.48
CA VAL A 410 35.09 9.26 3.12
C VAL A 410 36.51 9.81 3.13
N TYR A 411 37.32 9.38 2.16
CA TYR A 411 38.63 9.99 1.86
C TYR A 411 38.43 11.25 1.02
N LEU A 412 39.00 12.40 1.41
CA LEU A 412 38.78 13.65 0.68
C LEU A 412 39.62 13.71 -0.61
N ASP A 413 40.78 13.05 -0.62
CA ASP A 413 41.67 12.91 -1.76
C ASP A 413 42.46 11.58 -1.75
N GLU A 414 43.33 11.39 -2.75
CA GLU A 414 44.14 10.18 -2.87
C GLU A 414 45.25 10.08 -1.79
N GLU A 415 45.68 11.20 -1.22
CA GLU A 415 46.70 11.20 -0.18
C GLU A 415 46.10 10.74 1.14
N ASP A 416 44.90 11.25 1.48
CA ASP A 416 44.06 10.75 2.56
C ASP A 416 43.84 9.24 2.43
N GLN A 417 43.53 8.75 1.22
CA GLN A 417 43.34 7.33 0.97
C GLN A 417 44.62 6.51 1.18
N LYS A 418 45.79 7.03 0.79
CA LYS A 418 47.09 6.36 1.02
C LYS A 418 47.49 6.32 2.49
N GLN A 419 47.10 7.34 3.26
CA GLN A 419 47.40 7.46 4.69
C GLN A 419 46.29 6.87 5.58
N ASP A 420 45.20 6.39 4.99
CA ASP A 420 44.01 5.86 5.65
C ASP A 420 43.30 6.88 6.58
N ILE A 421 43.26 8.15 6.17
CA ILE A 421 42.65 9.27 6.90
C ILE A 421 41.27 9.56 6.33
N CYS A 422 40.21 9.42 7.14
CA CYS A 422 38.83 9.69 6.71
C CYS A 422 38.21 10.90 7.39
N THR A 423 37.33 11.57 6.67
CA THR A 423 36.36 12.50 7.23
C THR A 423 35.03 11.77 7.45
N THR A 424 34.44 11.91 8.62
CA THR A 424 33.10 11.36 8.92
C THR A 424 32.04 12.42 8.73
N LEU A 425 31.09 12.15 7.85
CA LEU A 425 29.90 12.97 7.63
C LEU A 425 28.70 12.25 8.26
N THR A 426 27.96 12.92 9.15
CA THR A 426 26.82 12.32 9.84
C THR A 426 25.56 13.17 9.66
N GLU A 427 24.44 12.48 9.41
CA GLU A 427 23.10 13.06 9.41
C GLU A 427 22.19 12.26 10.34
N TYR A 428 21.41 12.97 11.16
CA TYR A 428 20.38 12.38 12.02
C TYR A 428 19.01 12.59 11.37
N VAL A 429 18.27 11.50 11.20
CA VAL A 429 16.90 11.52 10.67
C VAL A 429 15.94 11.09 11.78
N ALA A 430 15.15 12.04 12.27
CA ALA A 430 14.20 11.78 13.35
C ALA A 430 13.04 10.86 12.95
N SER A 431 12.60 10.98 11.69
CA SER A 431 11.59 10.14 11.05
C SER A 431 11.65 10.38 9.54
N PRO A 432 11.46 9.34 8.70
CA PRO A 432 11.57 9.50 7.26
C PRO A 432 10.40 10.25 6.63
N ARG A 433 10.68 10.87 5.50
CA ARG A 433 9.68 11.44 4.58
C ARG A 433 8.75 10.34 4.07
N GLY A 434 7.47 10.67 3.96
CA GLY A 434 6.42 9.70 3.67
C GLY A 434 5.95 8.89 4.89
N ILE A 435 6.54 9.12 6.07
CA ILE A 435 6.09 8.52 7.34
C ILE A 435 5.86 9.61 8.39
N GLY A 436 6.93 10.24 8.89
CA GLY A 436 6.84 11.30 9.89
C GLY A 436 6.28 12.60 9.29
N VAL A 437 6.78 12.94 8.10
CA VAL A 437 6.22 14.01 7.27
C VAL A 437 5.58 13.38 6.03
N PRO A 438 4.25 13.31 5.95
CA PRO A 438 3.56 12.77 4.78
C PRO A 438 3.90 13.56 3.51
N LEU A 439 3.90 12.87 2.36
CA LEU A 439 3.96 13.56 1.08
C LEU A 439 2.73 14.46 0.89
N SER A 440 2.98 15.70 0.50
CA SER A 440 1.95 16.62 0.04
C SER A 440 1.30 16.13 -1.25
N ASN A 441 0.12 16.67 -1.57
CA ASN A 441 -0.58 16.35 -2.81
C ASN A 441 0.25 16.72 -4.06
N GLU A 442 1.00 17.82 -4.02
CA GLU A 442 1.91 18.21 -5.10
C GLU A 442 3.06 17.22 -5.27
N GLU A 443 3.63 16.71 -4.17
CA GLU A 443 4.66 15.67 -4.24
C GLU A 443 4.12 14.35 -4.80
N ILE A 444 2.88 13.97 -4.44
CA ILE A 444 2.21 12.80 -5.02
C ILE A 444 1.97 12.99 -6.53
N PHE A 445 1.59 14.20 -6.95
CA PHE A 445 1.42 14.51 -8.37
C PHE A 445 2.73 14.42 -9.15
N ASN A 446 3.82 14.96 -8.58
CA ASN A 446 5.15 14.85 -9.16
C ASN A 446 5.62 13.40 -9.22
N LYS A 447 5.34 12.61 -8.18
CA LYS A 447 5.57 11.16 -8.16
C LYS A 447 4.81 10.45 -9.29
N TRP A 448 3.51 10.72 -9.45
CA TRP A 448 2.70 10.19 -10.55
C TRP A 448 3.36 10.43 -11.91
N ARG A 449 3.75 11.67 -12.19
CA ARG A 449 4.42 12.04 -13.44
C ARG A 449 5.74 11.31 -13.62
N SER A 450 6.57 11.30 -12.59
CA SER A 450 7.87 10.64 -12.62
C SER A 450 7.75 9.14 -12.89
N LEU A 451 6.79 8.46 -12.25
CA LEU A 451 6.63 7.01 -12.38
C LEU A 451 6.00 6.58 -13.71
N THR A 452 5.12 7.40 -14.28
CA THR A 452 4.37 7.03 -15.49
C THR A 452 5.01 7.55 -16.78
N THR A 453 6.00 8.45 -16.67
CA THR A 453 6.82 8.89 -17.81
C THR A 453 7.54 7.71 -18.44
N GLY A 454 7.45 7.56 -19.77
CA GLY A 454 8.05 6.46 -20.50
C GLY A 454 7.25 5.15 -20.46
N ILE A 455 6.40 4.96 -19.45
CA ILE A 455 5.53 3.78 -19.26
C ILE A 455 4.24 3.88 -20.08
N ILE A 456 3.66 5.08 -20.14
CA ILE A 456 2.50 5.42 -20.97
C ILE A 456 2.80 6.67 -21.81
N SER A 457 1.96 6.96 -22.81
CA SER A 457 2.09 8.19 -23.61
C SER A 457 1.78 9.44 -22.77
N GLU A 458 2.39 10.57 -23.11
CA GLU A 458 2.15 11.85 -22.43
C GLU A 458 0.68 12.29 -22.53
N GLU A 459 0.02 12.00 -23.67
CA GLU A 459 -1.41 12.26 -23.87
C GLU A 459 -2.26 11.45 -22.89
N ARG A 460 -1.98 10.15 -22.76
CA ARG A 460 -2.66 9.24 -21.82
C ARG A 460 -2.42 9.65 -20.38
N GLN A 461 -1.19 10.01 -20.02
CA GLN A 461 -0.83 10.50 -18.69
C GLN A 461 -1.64 11.74 -18.32
N LYS A 462 -1.66 12.76 -19.19
CA LYS A 462 -2.42 14.01 -18.98
C LYS A 462 -3.93 13.78 -18.92
N ALA A 463 -4.47 12.89 -19.76
CA ALA A 463 -5.89 12.56 -19.74
C ALA A 463 -6.31 11.95 -18.38
N ILE A 464 -5.50 11.02 -17.85
CA ILE A 464 -5.75 10.45 -16.51
C ILE A 464 -5.64 11.54 -15.44
N GLU A 465 -4.60 12.39 -15.48
CA GLU A 465 -4.43 13.49 -14.52
C GLU A 465 -5.68 14.38 -14.43
N ILE A 466 -6.17 14.86 -15.58
CA ILE A 466 -7.32 15.76 -15.65
C ILE A 466 -8.56 15.08 -15.07
N MET A 467 -8.83 13.84 -15.48
CA MET A 467 -10.04 13.14 -15.06
C MET A 467 -10.02 12.75 -13.59
N ILE A 468 -8.88 12.30 -13.05
CA ILE A 468 -8.77 11.87 -11.65
C ILE A 468 -8.75 13.08 -10.70
N LEU A 469 -8.15 14.21 -11.09
CA LEU A 469 -8.15 15.40 -10.26
C LEU A 469 -9.48 16.18 -10.29
N ASP A 470 -10.37 15.86 -11.24
CA ASP A 470 -11.75 16.36 -11.35
C ASP A 470 -12.79 15.23 -11.23
N LEU A 471 -12.45 14.17 -10.49
CA LEU A 471 -13.19 12.90 -10.49
C LEU A 471 -14.68 13.05 -10.17
N GLU A 472 -15.04 13.92 -9.23
CA GLU A 472 -16.43 14.21 -8.85
C GLU A 472 -17.31 14.70 -10.02
N ASN A 473 -16.69 15.28 -11.05
CA ASN A 473 -17.39 15.80 -12.22
C ASN A 473 -17.42 14.82 -13.40
N VAL A 474 -16.65 13.72 -13.34
CA VAL A 474 -16.65 12.67 -14.36
C VAL A 474 -18.00 11.97 -14.39
N LYS A 475 -18.77 12.17 -15.48
CA LYS A 475 -20.11 11.58 -15.62
C LYS A 475 -20.10 10.10 -16.01
N ASP A 476 -18.99 9.62 -16.57
CA ASP A 476 -18.86 8.25 -17.04
C ASP A 476 -17.45 7.70 -16.77
N MET A 477 -17.33 6.86 -15.75
CA MET A 477 -16.07 6.23 -15.37
C MET A 477 -15.51 5.26 -16.42
N ARG A 478 -16.28 4.89 -17.47
CA ARG A 478 -15.76 4.08 -18.59
C ARG A 478 -14.65 4.81 -19.33
N GLN A 479 -14.70 6.14 -19.37
CA GLN A 479 -13.67 6.98 -19.97
C GLN A 479 -12.33 6.82 -19.23
N VAL A 480 -12.35 6.86 -17.89
CA VAL A 480 -11.15 6.60 -17.08
C VAL A 480 -10.65 5.17 -17.32
N CYS A 481 -11.55 4.19 -17.24
CA CYS A 481 -11.21 2.78 -17.44
C CYS A 481 -10.56 2.49 -18.80
N GLY A 482 -11.04 3.14 -19.88
CA GLY A 482 -10.44 3.03 -21.21
C GLY A 482 -8.98 3.47 -21.25
N LEU A 483 -8.60 4.46 -20.43
CA LEU A 483 -7.22 4.93 -20.29
C LEU A 483 -6.36 4.02 -19.41
N LEU A 484 -6.90 3.02 -18.70
CA LEU A 484 -6.13 2.17 -17.79
C LEU A 484 -5.73 0.81 -18.41
N TYR A 485 -6.51 0.30 -19.37
CA TYR A 485 -6.33 -1.08 -19.84
C TYR A 485 -5.46 -1.23 -21.08
N GLU A 486 -5.22 -0.15 -21.84
CA GLU A 486 -4.25 -0.16 -22.94
C GLU A 486 -2.87 -0.59 -22.43
N ARG A 487 -2.15 -1.35 -23.25
CA ARG A 487 -0.86 -1.95 -22.87
C ARG A 487 0.13 -0.91 -22.34
N THR A 488 0.75 -1.19 -21.20
CA THR A 488 1.85 -0.37 -20.66
C THR A 488 3.21 -0.98 -21.02
N LYS A 489 4.27 -0.17 -20.99
CA LYS A 489 5.63 -0.72 -21.06
C LYS A 489 6.05 -1.30 -19.71
N ASN A 490 6.98 -2.27 -19.75
CA ASN A 490 7.65 -2.74 -18.55
C ASN A 490 8.66 -1.69 -18.09
N VAL A 491 8.64 -1.35 -16.80
CA VAL A 491 9.58 -0.38 -16.20
C VAL A 491 11.03 -0.85 -16.25
N PHE A 492 11.28 -2.15 -16.34
CA PHE A 492 12.64 -2.69 -16.53
C PHE A 492 13.17 -2.51 -17.96
N ASP A 493 12.29 -2.32 -18.95
CA ASP A 493 12.67 -2.09 -20.34
C ASP A 493 12.70 -0.60 -20.71
N ALA A 494 12.15 0.26 -19.84
CA ALA A 494 11.96 1.69 -20.07
C ALA A 494 13.01 2.57 -19.36
N ALA A 495 13.86 1.96 -18.52
CA ALA A 495 14.86 2.63 -17.69
C ALA A 495 16.22 2.77 -18.39
#